data_AF-A0A076H865-F1
#
_entry.id   AF-A0A076H865-F1
#
_cell.length_a   1.000
_cell.length_b   1.000
_cell.length_c   1.000
_cell.angle_alpha   90.00
_cell.angle_beta   90.00
_cell.angle_gamma   90.00
#
_symmetry.space_group_name_H-M   'P 1'
#
loop_
_entity.id
_entity.type
_entity.pdbx_description
1 polymer ?
#
loop_
_entity_poly.entity_id
_entity_poly.type
_entity_poly.pdbx_seq_one_letter_code
_entity_poly.pdbx_strand_id
1 'polypeptide(L)'
;MTFPLFWLPRRRSLSSREIRFERHDERAARAVELLPQPQPPLVAMELPEPIDPFALEIVTVPDIPEPLSAVQDELDQMAQALVPPELPEPAFEIPQLDVPPLDVPPLDVPPLDVPPLDRPELSAPALDAVALNGADFGALNPDPQPTVVARWNELALQAIRADKPVPTVITRALHLAHAAMYDTWAAFDPIAKGAYTDLRRSSLTPQRTIERAISHAAHSVLSTVFPHHSDRFDDLLEQLGFDSARHPMARFGRQVAESVLSARAEDGSNAGNGYDDPSGYASINQEGSGEFDPNRWTPLRIPNGTAVDENGIPIATDDPSTYTLQSPLTPHWGDVTPFAISDGAAFRPVAPPQLGDFSVYTDATGFTSTNDEAYRRQFTEVAAISATLTAEQKAIAEYWADGPLSSTPPGHWNEFAHDLSAREEYGLADDVKMFFALNNALFDTGIAVWDAKYAHDYVRPQTAIRHLFEDQEIIAWAGPNKGSQTILGQDWQPYQDVTFVTPAFPEYTSGHSGFSFAAATVLEAYTGSDVLFDGHSRGVQDLDGDGERDLIGAWSTDELSFEEYDGDTIRLSWNTLWDAAAQAGRSRLYGGIHIQDGDLRGRAMGQQVAETVWGQTESLFSGFGETSQLI
;
A
#
# COMPACT_ATOMS: atom_id res chain seq x y z
N MET A 1 -4.66 -57.51 2.41
CA MET A 1 -5.67 -57.03 3.38
C MET A 1 -6.64 -56.14 2.61
N THR A 2 -7.88 -56.59 2.56
CA THR A 2 -9.01 -56.11 1.76
C THR A 2 -9.85 -55.12 2.57
N PHE A 3 -10.22 -53.98 1.98
CA PHE A 3 -11.30 -53.12 2.48
C PHE A 3 -12.40 -52.99 1.42
N PRO A 4 -13.69 -53.14 1.77
CA PRO A 4 -14.78 -53.19 0.82
C PRO A 4 -15.45 -51.83 0.56
N LEU A 5 -15.97 -51.70 -0.66
CA LEU A 5 -16.98 -50.72 -1.10
C LEU A 5 -18.36 -51.00 -0.45
N PHE A 6 -19.17 -49.95 -0.37
CA PHE A 6 -20.60 -49.82 -0.73
C PHE A 6 -21.38 -48.98 0.30
N TRP A 7 -22.05 -47.90 -0.11
CA TRP A 7 -23.52 -47.87 -0.36
C TRP A 7 -24.02 -46.48 -0.80
N LEU A 8 -24.78 -46.43 -1.90
CA LEU A 8 -25.69 -45.35 -2.32
C LEU A 8 -27.08 -45.60 -1.71
N PRO A 9 -27.91 -44.56 -1.42
CA PRO A 9 -29.35 -44.75 -1.37
C PRO A 9 -30.08 -44.13 -2.57
N ARG A 10 -31.00 -44.93 -3.12
CA ARG A 10 -31.98 -44.59 -4.15
C ARG A 10 -33.14 -43.76 -3.59
N ARG A 11 -33.70 -42.93 -4.48
CA ARG A 11 -35.03 -42.28 -4.40
C ARG A 11 -36.16 -43.26 -4.03
N ARG A 12 -37.10 -42.81 -3.19
CA ARG A 12 -38.52 -43.21 -3.22
C ARG A 12 -39.44 -42.01 -2.95
N SER A 13 -40.55 -41.99 -3.67
CA SER A 13 -41.56 -40.94 -3.76
C SER A 13 -42.61 -41.01 -2.65
N LEU A 14 -43.08 -39.82 -2.26
CA LEU A 14 -44.44 -39.38 -1.92
C LEU A 14 -45.42 -40.42 -1.33
N SER A 15 -45.83 -40.18 -0.07
CA SER A 15 -47.24 -40.27 0.30
C SER A 15 -47.61 -39.17 1.30
N SER A 16 -48.81 -38.66 1.08
CA SER A 16 -49.49 -37.55 1.70
C SER A 16 -49.87 -37.80 3.17
N ARG A 17 -49.64 -36.81 4.02
CA ARG A 17 -50.38 -36.62 5.27
C ARG A 17 -50.69 -35.15 5.48
N GLU A 18 -51.98 -34.85 5.40
CA GLU A 18 -52.61 -33.63 5.89
C GLU A 18 -52.31 -33.46 7.38
N ILE A 19 -51.84 -32.29 7.78
CA ILE A 19 -51.93 -31.82 9.16
C ILE A 19 -52.48 -30.40 9.12
N ARG A 20 -53.72 -30.28 9.61
CA ARG A 20 -54.38 -29.03 9.99
C ARG A 20 -53.51 -28.30 11.02
N PHE A 21 -53.31 -27.00 10.81
CA PHE A 21 -53.08 -26.08 11.91
C PHE A 21 -54.21 -25.06 11.94
N GLU A 22 -54.91 -25.06 13.07
CA GLU A 22 -56.01 -24.18 13.42
C GLU A 22 -55.49 -22.76 13.66
N ARG A 23 -56.27 -21.79 13.19
CA ARG A 23 -56.15 -20.38 13.55
C ARG A 23 -56.51 -20.22 15.02
N HIS A 24 -55.68 -19.51 15.77
CA HIS A 24 -56.11 -18.81 16.96
C HIS A 24 -55.90 -17.32 16.75
N ASP A 25 -57.03 -16.64 16.64
CA ASP A 25 -57.16 -15.20 16.50
C ASP A 25 -57.90 -14.66 17.73
N GLU A 26 -57.56 -13.42 18.10
CA GLU A 26 -58.31 -12.45 18.91
C GLU A 26 -58.33 -12.54 20.46
N ARG A 27 -57.75 -11.51 21.10
CA ARG A 27 -58.43 -10.32 21.71
C ARG A 27 -57.39 -9.58 22.58
N ALA A 28 -57.21 -8.25 22.56
CA ALA A 28 -58.17 -7.13 22.61
C ALA A 28 -57.49 -5.87 22.01
N ALA A 29 -58.11 -5.08 21.11
CA ALA A 29 -58.99 -3.91 21.36
C ALA A 29 -58.40 -2.88 22.36
N ARG A 30 -58.43 -1.54 22.21
CA ARG A 30 -58.83 -0.55 21.19
C ARG A 30 -58.61 0.83 21.87
N ALA A 31 -57.99 1.82 21.23
CA ALA A 31 -58.15 3.25 21.56
C ALA A 31 -57.80 4.08 20.30
N VAL A 32 -58.79 4.35 19.44
CA VAL A 32 -59.42 5.68 19.20
C VAL A 32 -58.42 6.76 18.74
N GLU A 33 -58.23 6.80 17.43
CA GLU A 33 -58.57 7.90 16.50
C GLU A 33 -58.30 9.35 16.96
N LEU A 34 -57.37 10.04 16.27
CA LEU A 34 -57.42 11.48 15.94
C LEU A 34 -56.36 11.80 14.86
N LEU A 35 -56.81 11.88 13.60
CA LEU A 35 -56.06 12.47 12.49
C LEU A 35 -56.23 14.00 12.49
N PRO A 36 -55.19 14.82 12.23
CA PRO A 36 -55.37 16.17 11.75
C PRO A 36 -55.22 16.26 10.21
N GLN A 37 -56.16 17.02 9.63
CA GLN A 37 -56.36 17.36 8.22
C GLN A 37 -55.22 18.22 7.62
N PRO A 38 -55.11 18.31 6.27
CA PRO A 38 -53.99 18.96 5.58
C PRO A 38 -54.07 20.49 5.64
N GLN A 39 -52.90 21.14 5.71
CA GLN A 39 -52.76 22.60 5.63
C GLN A 39 -52.90 23.09 4.17
N PRO A 40 -53.53 24.26 3.92
CA PRO A 40 -53.76 24.83 2.58
C PRO A 40 -52.49 25.46 1.96
N PRO A 41 -52.46 25.69 0.63
CA PRO A 41 -51.25 26.14 -0.06
C PRO A 41 -50.98 27.63 0.19
N LEU A 42 -49.71 27.98 0.39
CA LEU A 42 -49.25 29.37 0.44
C LEU A 42 -49.03 29.89 -0.99
N VAL A 43 -49.78 30.94 -1.33
CA VAL A 43 -49.65 31.74 -2.55
C VAL A 43 -48.53 32.77 -2.36
N ALA A 44 -47.76 32.96 -3.43
CA ALA A 44 -46.56 33.79 -3.53
C ALA A 44 -46.79 35.29 -3.30
N MET A 45 -45.75 35.95 -2.80
CA MET A 45 -45.52 37.40 -2.94
C MET A 45 -44.30 37.62 -3.85
N GLU A 46 -44.52 38.29 -4.97
CA GLU A 46 -43.50 38.79 -5.92
C GLU A 46 -42.70 39.96 -5.33
N LEU A 47 -41.40 39.98 -5.59
CA LEU A 47 -40.56 41.19 -5.70
C LEU A 47 -39.45 40.96 -6.76
N PRO A 48 -38.91 42.04 -7.38
CA PRO A 48 -38.64 42.11 -8.82
C PRO A 48 -37.23 41.70 -9.26
N GLU A 49 -37.10 41.41 -10.55
CA GLU A 49 -35.85 41.08 -11.26
C GLU A 49 -34.80 42.20 -11.27
N PRO A 50 -33.51 41.81 -11.40
CA PRO A 50 -32.56 42.57 -12.19
C PRO A 50 -31.87 41.72 -13.28
N ILE A 51 -32.24 42.04 -14.52
CA ILE A 51 -31.47 42.13 -15.79
C ILE A 51 -30.13 41.37 -15.90
N ASP A 52 -30.12 40.49 -16.90
CA ASP A 52 -29.08 39.65 -17.50
C ASP A 52 -27.92 40.43 -18.19
N PRO A 53 -26.63 40.11 -17.95
CA PRO A 53 -25.51 40.62 -18.73
C PRO A 53 -24.97 39.70 -19.86
N PHE A 54 -25.58 38.57 -20.21
CA PHE A 54 -25.11 37.72 -21.31
C PHE A 54 -26.24 37.09 -22.15
N ALA A 55 -26.88 37.92 -22.98
CA ALA A 55 -27.67 37.47 -24.12
C ALA A 55 -26.75 36.82 -25.18
N LEU A 56 -26.84 35.51 -25.36
CA LEU A 56 -26.32 34.79 -26.53
C LEU A 56 -27.50 34.19 -27.30
N GLU A 57 -27.66 34.65 -28.54
CA GLU A 57 -28.65 34.17 -29.50
C GLU A 57 -28.47 32.66 -29.75
N ILE A 58 -29.56 31.90 -29.55
CA ILE A 58 -29.65 30.51 -29.99
C ILE A 58 -29.84 30.51 -31.51
N VAL A 59 -28.79 30.14 -32.24
CA VAL A 59 -28.88 29.76 -33.64
C VAL A 59 -29.40 28.33 -33.72
N THR A 60 -30.61 28.15 -34.24
CA THR A 60 -31.14 26.84 -34.64
C THR A 60 -30.33 26.27 -35.80
N VAL A 61 -29.69 25.13 -35.59
CA VAL A 61 -29.02 24.34 -36.65
C VAL A 61 -30.08 23.48 -37.36
N PRO A 62 -30.13 23.46 -38.71
CA PRO A 62 -31.07 22.64 -39.45
C PRO A 62 -30.66 21.15 -39.48
N ASP A 63 -31.66 20.27 -39.51
CA ASP A 63 -31.51 18.83 -39.72
C ASP A 63 -30.60 18.50 -40.92
N ILE A 64 -29.59 17.66 -40.69
CA ILE A 64 -28.78 17.08 -41.76
C ILE A 64 -29.27 15.64 -41.99
N PRO A 65 -29.77 15.33 -43.20
CA PRO A 65 -29.98 13.95 -43.64
C PRO A 65 -28.68 13.44 -44.29
N GLU A 66 -28.15 12.31 -43.81
CA GLU A 66 -27.56 11.19 -44.58
C GLU A 66 -26.66 10.28 -43.70
N PRO A 67 -26.52 8.97 -44.04
CA PRO A 67 -26.05 7.96 -43.10
C PRO A 67 -24.52 7.90 -42.94
N LEU A 68 -24.10 7.46 -41.75
CA LEU A 68 -22.74 7.22 -41.26
C LEU A 68 -21.85 6.24 -42.08
N SER A 69 -22.23 5.85 -43.30
CA SER A 69 -21.43 4.94 -44.12
C SER A 69 -20.33 5.64 -44.93
N ALA A 70 -20.46 6.94 -45.23
CA ALA A 70 -19.50 7.65 -46.07
C ALA A 70 -18.21 8.08 -45.34
N VAL A 71 -18.23 8.17 -44.00
CA VAL A 71 -17.05 8.52 -43.19
C VAL A 71 -16.16 7.30 -42.92
N GLN A 72 -16.74 6.10 -42.94
CA GLN A 72 -15.99 4.85 -42.74
C GLN A 72 -15.10 4.52 -43.95
N ASP A 73 -15.59 4.77 -45.17
CA ASP A 73 -14.83 4.50 -46.41
C ASP A 73 -13.62 5.45 -46.58
N GLU A 74 -13.69 6.69 -46.08
CA GLU A 74 -12.54 7.62 -46.08
C GLU A 74 -11.51 7.24 -45.00
N LEU A 75 -11.94 6.77 -43.83
CA LEU A 75 -11.04 6.31 -42.76
C LEU A 75 -10.32 5.01 -43.15
N ASP A 76 -10.99 4.09 -43.83
CA ASP A 76 -10.38 2.84 -44.31
C ASP A 76 -9.38 3.09 -45.46
N GLN A 77 -9.61 4.10 -46.31
CA GLN A 77 -8.64 4.53 -47.31
C GLN A 77 -7.40 5.22 -46.71
N MET A 78 -7.57 5.98 -45.61
CA MET A 78 -6.44 6.57 -44.89
C MET A 78 -5.61 5.52 -44.15
N ALA A 79 -6.23 4.45 -43.65
CA ALA A 79 -5.53 3.33 -43.02
C ALA A 79 -4.69 2.50 -44.02
N GLN A 80 -5.12 2.38 -45.28
CA GLN A 80 -4.32 1.70 -46.33
C GLN A 80 -3.13 2.51 -46.83
N ALA A 81 -3.10 3.83 -46.62
CA ALA A 81 -2.01 4.70 -47.05
C ALA A 81 -0.80 4.75 -46.08
N LEU A 82 -0.90 4.10 -44.91
CA LEU A 82 0.13 4.08 -43.86
C LEU A 82 0.86 2.74 -43.69
N VAL A 83 0.63 1.78 -44.60
CA VAL A 83 1.37 0.51 -44.60
C VAL A 83 2.71 0.70 -45.34
N PRO A 84 3.87 0.56 -44.68
CA PRO A 84 5.17 0.61 -45.38
C PRO A 84 5.32 -0.61 -46.30
N PRO A 85 6.05 -0.49 -47.43
CA PRO A 85 6.24 -1.61 -48.34
C PRO A 85 7.06 -2.74 -47.68
N GLU A 86 6.57 -3.98 -47.78
CA GLU A 86 7.32 -5.18 -47.43
C GLU A 86 8.61 -5.25 -48.26
N LEU A 87 9.76 -5.20 -47.57
CA LEU A 87 11.03 -5.61 -48.15
C LEU A 87 11.09 -7.14 -48.10
N PRO A 88 11.52 -7.83 -49.18
CA PRO A 88 11.69 -9.27 -49.14
C PRO A 88 12.84 -9.63 -48.18
N GLU A 89 12.52 -10.37 -47.12
CA GLU A 89 13.53 -10.95 -46.25
C GLU A 89 14.40 -11.97 -47.01
N PRO A 90 15.74 -11.90 -46.93
CA PRO A 90 16.57 -13.00 -47.39
C PRO A 90 16.39 -14.19 -46.44
N ALA A 91 16.01 -15.34 -46.98
CA ALA A 91 15.99 -16.60 -46.25
C ALA A 91 17.39 -16.90 -45.70
N PHE A 92 17.56 -16.76 -44.39
CA PHE A 92 18.72 -17.28 -43.68
C PHE A 92 18.49 -18.77 -43.43
N GLU A 93 19.14 -19.63 -44.21
CA GLU A 93 19.33 -21.03 -43.83
C GLU A 93 20.27 -21.08 -42.63
N ILE A 94 19.73 -21.38 -41.46
CA ILE A 94 20.53 -21.75 -40.29
C ILE A 94 21.01 -23.19 -40.54
N PRO A 95 22.31 -23.47 -40.71
CA PRO A 95 22.78 -24.84 -40.76
C PRO A 95 22.48 -25.51 -39.42
N GLN A 96 21.84 -26.68 -39.45
CA GLN A 96 21.70 -27.52 -38.27
C GLN A 96 23.10 -27.86 -37.75
N LEU A 97 23.43 -27.34 -36.57
CA LEU A 97 24.62 -27.73 -35.83
C LEU A 97 24.32 -29.09 -35.21
N ASP A 98 24.87 -30.15 -35.81
CA ASP A 98 24.83 -31.49 -35.25
C ASP A 98 25.78 -31.53 -34.05
N VAL A 99 25.23 -31.32 -32.85
CA VAL A 99 26.00 -31.36 -31.59
C VAL A 99 26.09 -32.83 -31.16
N PRO A 100 27.25 -33.48 -31.25
CA PRO A 100 27.40 -34.84 -30.74
C PRO A 100 27.15 -34.83 -29.21
N PRO A 101 26.58 -35.92 -28.65
CA PRO A 101 26.34 -36.01 -27.23
C PRO A 101 27.66 -35.83 -26.46
N LEU A 102 27.66 -34.88 -25.53
CA LEU A 102 28.77 -34.67 -24.61
C LEU A 102 28.77 -35.85 -23.62
N ASP A 103 29.70 -36.77 -23.80
CA ASP A 103 29.97 -37.82 -22.83
C ASP A 103 30.72 -37.17 -21.65
N VAL A 104 29.97 -36.79 -20.61
CA VAL A 104 30.52 -36.24 -19.37
C VAL A 104 30.97 -37.43 -18.51
N PRO A 105 32.28 -37.70 -18.38
CA PRO A 105 32.72 -38.75 -17.46
C PRO A 105 32.31 -38.38 -16.03
N PRO A 106 31.92 -39.35 -15.19
CA PRO A 106 31.59 -39.07 -13.80
C PRO A 106 32.78 -38.40 -13.12
N LEU A 107 32.52 -37.24 -12.50
CA LEU A 107 33.48 -36.58 -11.65
C LEU A 107 33.67 -37.46 -10.40
N ASP A 108 34.80 -38.15 -10.33
CA ASP A 108 35.22 -38.87 -9.13
C ASP A 108 35.67 -37.82 -8.10
N VAL A 109 34.76 -37.45 -7.19
CA VAL A 109 35.08 -36.58 -6.06
C VAL A 109 35.73 -37.44 -4.99
N PRO A 110 37.05 -37.36 -4.77
CA PRO A 110 37.67 -38.09 -3.68
C PRO A 110 37.07 -37.60 -2.35
N PRO A 111 36.86 -38.50 -1.37
CA PRO A 111 36.39 -38.09 -0.06
C PRO A 111 37.35 -37.07 0.53
N LEU A 112 36.83 -35.91 0.93
CA LEU A 112 37.58 -34.92 1.68
C LEU A 112 37.84 -35.51 3.07
N ASP A 113 39.07 -35.96 3.30
CA ASP A 113 39.54 -36.36 4.63
C ASP A 113 39.76 -35.06 5.41
N VAL A 114 38.81 -34.71 6.27
CA VAL A 114 38.93 -33.55 7.17
C VAL A 114 39.74 -34.01 8.38
N PRO A 115 41.02 -33.61 8.53
CA PRO A 115 41.77 -33.95 9.73
C PRO A 115 41.11 -33.28 10.95
N PRO A 116 41.09 -33.95 12.12
CA PRO A 116 40.55 -33.34 13.32
C PRO A 116 41.36 -32.09 13.66
N LEU A 117 40.67 -30.96 13.82
CA LEU A 117 41.24 -29.73 14.34
C LEU A 117 41.62 -29.95 15.82
N ASP A 118 42.92 -30.15 16.07
CA ASP A 118 43.51 -29.99 17.39
C ASP A 118 43.26 -28.57 17.88
N ARG A 119 42.47 -28.42 18.94
CA ARG A 119 42.37 -27.17 19.70
C ARG A 119 43.66 -27.00 20.52
N PRO A 120 44.48 -25.97 20.28
CA PRO A 120 45.51 -25.61 21.25
C PRO A 120 44.82 -24.93 22.43
N GLU A 121 45.00 -25.46 23.64
CA GLU A 121 44.74 -24.70 24.87
C GLU A 121 45.69 -23.50 24.91
N LEU A 122 45.18 -22.32 24.57
CA LEU A 122 45.87 -21.07 24.85
C LEU A 122 45.67 -20.74 26.34
N SER A 123 46.69 -21.04 27.12
CA SER A 123 46.84 -20.52 28.48
C SER A 123 46.91 -19.00 28.44
N ALA A 124 45.94 -18.34 29.07
CA ALA A 124 45.95 -16.89 29.28
C ALA A 124 47.16 -16.50 30.16
N PRO A 125 48.05 -15.61 29.72
CA PRO A 125 49.02 -15.01 30.64
C PRO A 125 48.29 -14.00 31.53
N ALA A 126 48.50 -14.13 32.84
CA ALA A 126 48.13 -13.09 33.80
C ALA A 126 48.92 -11.82 33.45
N LEU A 127 48.22 -10.72 33.18
CA LEU A 127 48.84 -9.40 33.05
C LEU A 127 48.78 -8.69 34.40
N ASP A 128 49.96 -8.43 34.94
CA ASP A 128 50.21 -7.61 36.11
C ASP A 128 49.67 -6.19 35.91
N ALA A 129 49.06 -5.65 36.96
CA ALA A 129 48.62 -4.27 37.04
C ALA A 129 49.81 -3.31 36.91
N VAL A 130 49.93 -2.64 35.76
CA VAL A 130 50.80 -1.48 35.59
C VAL A 130 49.92 -0.23 35.59
N ALA A 131 50.02 0.54 36.67
CA ALA A 131 49.47 1.89 36.71
C ALA A 131 50.26 2.79 35.74
N LEU A 132 49.60 3.30 34.70
CA LEU A 132 50.14 4.37 33.85
C LEU A 132 49.15 5.53 33.79
N ASN A 133 49.56 6.64 34.40
CA ASN A 133 48.95 7.95 34.27
C ASN A 133 49.10 8.46 32.84
N GLY A 134 47.99 8.95 32.28
CA GLY A 134 47.94 10.02 31.27
C GLY A 134 48.55 9.73 29.90
N ALA A 135 47.73 9.26 28.97
CA ALA A 135 47.75 9.67 27.56
C ALA A 135 46.46 9.21 26.87
N ASP A 136 45.75 10.18 26.31
CA ASP A 136 44.59 10.07 25.43
C ASP A 136 44.94 9.25 24.16
N PHE A 137 44.21 8.15 23.94
CA PHE A 137 44.29 7.33 22.73
C PHE A 137 42.89 6.87 22.33
N GLY A 138 42.42 7.40 21.19
CA GLY A 138 41.49 6.73 20.30
C GLY A 138 40.02 6.94 20.63
N ALA A 139 39.45 8.03 20.11
CA ALA A 139 38.06 8.04 19.73
C ALA A 139 37.81 6.83 18.81
N LEU A 140 37.10 5.82 19.32
CA LEU A 140 36.44 4.80 18.52
C LEU A 140 35.55 5.56 17.52
N ASN A 141 35.62 5.17 16.24
CA ASN A 141 34.84 5.74 15.14
C ASN A 141 33.42 6.12 15.62
N PRO A 142 33.02 7.40 15.64
CA PRO A 142 31.61 7.71 15.75
C PRO A 142 30.94 7.14 14.51
N ASP A 143 29.82 6.44 14.67
CA ASP A 143 29.00 5.99 13.55
C ASP A 143 28.89 7.10 12.49
N PRO A 144 28.97 6.75 11.19
CA PRO A 144 28.78 7.73 10.13
C PRO A 144 27.46 8.47 10.38
N GLN A 145 27.53 9.80 10.47
CA GLN A 145 26.36 10.61 10.71
C GLN A 145 25.42 10.51 9.51
N PRO A 146 24.11 10.28 9.70
CA PRO A 146 23.15 10.23 8.60
C PRO A 146 23.21 11.50 7.76
N THR A 147 23.00 11.37 6.44
CA THR A 147 22.95 12.53 5.55
C THR A 147 21.79 13.46 5.94
N VAL A 148 21.80 14.71 5.45
CA VAL A 148 20.66 15.61 5.71
C VAL A 148 19.36 15.06 5.12
N VAL A 149 19.41 14.28 4.03
CA VAL A 149 18.21 13.66 3.44
C VAL A 149 17.63 12.61 4.38
N ALA A 150 18.45 11.69 4.87
CA ALA A 150 18.03 10.67 5.83
C ALA A 150 17.42 11.29 7.11
N ARG A 151 18.00 12.39 7.60
CA ARG A 151 17.46 13.14 8.76
C ARG A 151 16.12 13.82 8.48
N TRP A 152 15.93 14.40 7.29
CA TRP A 152 14.65 15.00 6.89
C TRP A 152 13.58 13.94 6.63
N ASN A 153 13.96 12.78 6.06
CA ASN A 153 13.08 11.63 5.92
C ASN A 153 12.58 11.14 7.29
N GLU A 154 13.48 10.94 8.26
CA GLU A 154 13.07 10.52 9.61
C GLU A 154 12.11 11.52 10.27
N LEU A 155 12.33 12.84 10.11
CA LEU A 155 11.37 13.83 10.62
C LEU A 155 10.01 13.78 9.89
N ALA A 156 10.00 13.49 8.59
CA ALA A 156 8.75 13.28 7.86
C ALA A 156 8.01 12.05 8.40
N LEU A 157 8.71 10.94 8.65
CA LEU A 157 8.13 9.73 9.25
C LEU A 157 7.61 10.00 10.67
N GLN A 158 8.33 10.78 11.49
CA GLN A 158 7.84 11.17 12.82
C GLN A 158 6.56 12.04 12.76
N ALA A 159 6.46 12.95 11.79
CA ALA A 159 5.24 13.71 11.57
C ALA A 159 4.08 12.79 11.13
N ILE A 160 4.34 11.82 10.25
CA ILE A 160 3.36 10.82 9.81
C ILE A 160 2.87 9.98 11.00
N ARG A 161 3.78 9.43 11.83
CA ARG A 161 3.42 8.64 13.02
C ARG A 161 2.57 9.45 14.01
N ALA A 162 2.81 10.75 14.10
CA ALA A 162 2.08 11.65 15.01
C ALA A 162 0.70 12.07 14.48
N ASP A 163 0.62 12.49 13.21
CA ASP A 163 -0.63 13.02 12.61
C ASP A 163 -1.53 11.91 12.06
N LYS A 164 -0.98 10.73 11.80
CA LYS A 164 -1.68 9.55 11.24
C LYS A 164 -2.51 9.84 9.99
N PRO A 165 -1.96 10.55 8.98
CA PRO A 165 -2.65 10.74 7.71
C PRO A 165 -2.94 9.39 7.04
N VAL A 166 -3.93 9.36 6.15
CA VAL A 166 -4.26 8.15 5.38
C VAL A 166 -3.11 7.77 4.43
N PRO A 167 -2.94 6.49 4.06
CA PRO A 167 -1.77 6.02 3.28
C PRO A 167 -1.54 6.78 1.97
N THR A 168 -2.62 7.18 1.29
CA THR A 168 -2.57 8.00 0.08
C THR A 168 -1.94 9.37 0.31
N VAL A 169 -2.34 10.06 1.37
CA VAL A 169 -1.76 11.34 1.77
C VAL A 169 -0.29 11.18 2.18
N ILE A 170 0.07 10.05 2.79
CA ILE A 170 1.45 9.73 3.16
C ILE A 170 2.35 9.64 1.92
N THR A 171 1.95 8.86 0.90
CA THR A 171 2.79 8.69 -0.29
C THR A 171 2.99 10.04 -1.01
N ARG A 172 1.96 10.89 -1.07
CA ARG A 172 2.08 12.25 -1.64
C ARG A 172 3.01 13.13 -0.82
N ALA A 173 2.91 13.13 0.51
CA ALA A 173 3.76 13.95 1.37
C ALA A 173 5.25 13.59 1.20
N LEU A 174 5.57 12.29 1.20
CA LEU A 174 6.92 11.80 0.99
C LEU A 174 7.43 12.08 -0.43
N HIS A 175 6.58 11.92 -1.45
CA HIS A 175 6.88 12.31 -2.84
C HIS A 175 7.27 13.78 -2.96
N LEU A 176 6.44 14.70 -2.46
CA LEU A 176 6.71 16.13 -2.54
C LEU A 176 8.02 16.52 -1.86
N ALA A 177 8.28 15.99 -0.67
CA ALA A 177 9.48 16.31 0.09
C ALA A 177 10.74 15.82 -0.65
N HIS A 178 10.73 14.59 -1.13
CA HIS A 178 11.90 14.00 -1.80
C HIS A 178 12.10 14.53 -3.22
N ALA A 179 11.03 14.90 -3.93
CA ALA A 179 11.12 15.64 -5.19
C ALA A 179 11.77 17.01 -5.00
N ALA A 180 11.39 17.78 -3.97
CA ALA A 180 12.00 19.07 -3.71
C ALA A 180 13.48 18.96 -3.30
N MET A 181 13.84 17.93 -2.52
CA MET A 181 15.24 17.64 -2.20
C MET A 181 16.04 17.23 -3.43
N TYR A 182 15.48 16.37 -4.29
CA TYR A 182 16.10 15.94 -5.54
C TYR A 182 16.30 17.08 -6.53
N ASP A 183 15.28 17.87 -6.84
CA ASP A 183 15.41 19.01 -7.76
C ASP A 183 16.43 20.02 -7.26
N THR A 184 16.52 20.20 -5.93
CA THR A 184 17.51 21.07 -5.32
C THR A 184 18.93 20.54 -5.49
N TRP A 185 19.14 19.23 -5.38
CA TRP A 185 20.43 18.58 -5.61
C TRP A 185 20.80 18.57 -7.10
N ALA A 186 19.86 18.19 -7.97
CA ALA A 186 20.04 18.09 -9.43
C ALA A 186 20.45 19.43 -10.05
N ALA A 187 20.02 20.55 -9.46
CA ALA A 187 20.50 21.88 -9.82
C ALA A 187 22.02 22.04 -9.79
N PHE A 188 22.73 21.31 -8.91
CA PHE A 188 24.18 21.36 -8.77
C PHE A 188 24.90 20.22 -9.50
N ASP A 189 24.17 19.19 -9.93
CA ASP A 189 24.74 18.09 -10.69
C ASP A 189 24.91 18.49 -12.18
N PRO A 190 26.03 18.15 -12.84
CA PRO A 190 26.26 18.51 -14.23
C PRO A 190 25.42 17.70 -15.24
N ILE A 191 24.80 16.60 -14.82
CA ILE A 191 24.11 15.64 -15.70
C ILE A 191 22.62 15.57 -15.34
N ALA A 192 22.30 15.34 -14.08
CA ALA A 192 20.94 15.05 -13.64
C ALA A 192 19.98 16.22 -13.94
N LYS A 193 18.72 15.94 -14.26
CA LYS A 193 17.66 16.95 -14.45
C LYS A 193 16.67 16.91 -13.30
N GLY A 194 16.11 18.07 -12.96
CA GLY A 194 15.01 18.15 -12.03
C GLY A 194 13.70 17.65 -12.64
N ALA A 195 12.85 17.08 -11.80
CA ALA A 195 11.53 16.57 -12.14
C ALA A 195 10.53 17.70 -12.38
N TYR A 196 10.57 18.77 -11.58
CA TYR A 196 9.65 19.90 -11.62
C TYR A 196 10.34 21.21 -12.01
N THR A 197 11.65 21.33 -11.75
CA THR A 197 12.39 22.54 -12.09
C THR A 197 13.85 22.27 -12.41
N ASP A 198 14.37 22.97 -13.43
CA ASP A 198 15.72 22.72 -13.99
C ASP A 198 16.66 23.93 -13.75
N LEU A 199 16.61 24.48 -12.53
CA LEU A 199 17.37 25.67 -12.13
C LEU A 199 18.87 25.38 -11.91
N ARG A 200 19.68 25.46 -12.97
CA ARG A 200 21.11 25.14 -12.91
C ARG A 200 21.95 26.06 -12.02
N ARG A 201 22.91 25.46 -11.32
CA ARG A 201 23.91 26.07 -10.44
C ARG A 201 25.29 25.48 -10.72
N SER A 202 26.31 26.09 -10.12
CA SER A 202 27.70 25.62 -10.27
C SER A 202 27.91 24.29 -9.54
N SER A 203 28.43 23.28 -10.24
CA SER A 203 28.81 21.99 -9.65
C SER A 203 30.01 22.07 -8.70
N LEU A 204 30.75 23.18 -8.71
CA LEU A 204 31.83 23.47 -7.75
C LEU A 204 31.32 24.00 -6.39
N THR A 205 30.01 23.97 -6.15
CA THR A 205 29.43 24.44 -4.89
C THR A 205 29.81 23.49 -3.74
N PRO A 206 30.30 23.98 -2.59
CA PRO A 206 30.65 23.10 -1.48
C PRO A 206 29.44 22.30 -0.98
N GLN A 207 29.63 21.01 -0.66
CA GLN A 207 28.56 20.11 -0.23
C GLN A 207 27.70 20.70 0.90
N ARG A 208 28.32 21.30 1.94
CA ARG A 208 27.59 21.95 3.04
C ARG A 208 26.61 23.05 2.59
N THR A 209 26.94 23.72 1.48
CA THR A 209 26.09 24.76 0.88
C THR A 209 24.92 24.14 0.10
N ILE A 210 25.12 22.98 -0.52
CA ILE A 210 24.08 22.16 -1.15
C ILE A 210 23.13 21.59 -0.08
N GLU A 211 23.67 21.00 1.00
CA GLU A 211 22.91 20.49 2.15
C GLU A 211 22.00 21.57 2.76
N ARG A 212 22.46 22.82 2.83
CA ARG A 212 21.64 23.95 3.27
C ARG A 212 20.48 24.22 2.32
N ALA A 213 20.70 24.17 1.01
CA ALA A 213 19.63 24.36 0.05
C ALA A 213 18.59 23.23 0.17
N ILE A 214 19.05 21.97 0.19
CA ILE A 214 18.21 20.78 0.35
C ILE A 214 17.38 20.87 1.62
N SER A 215 18.00 21.27 2.74
CA SER A 215 17.31 21.38 4.03
C SER A 215 16.21 22.45 4.02
N HIS A 216 16.41 23.57 3.33
CA HIS A 216 15.37 24.59 3.18
C HIS A 216 14.26 24.16 2.21
N ALA A 217 14.56 23.32 1.23
CA ALA A 217 13.55 22.72 0.36
C ALA A 217 12.66 21.73 1.14
N ALA A 218 13.29 20.80 1.87
CA ALA A 218 12.61 19.84 2.74
C ALA A 218 11.76 20.56 3.81
N HIS A 219 12.35 21.50 4.54
CA HIS A 219 11.65 22.32 5.55
C HIS A 219 10.40 22.99 4.99
N SER A 220 10.48 23.58 3.80
CA SER A 220 9.35 24.31 3.20
C SER A 220 8.21 23.38 2.81
N VAL A 221 8.52 22.24 2.18
CA VAL A 221 7.50 21.26 1.83
C VAL A 221 6.89 20.67 3.09
N LEU A 222 7.70 20.17 4.02
CA LEU A 222 7.23 19.50 5.23
C LEU A 222 6.45 20.44 6.14
N SER A 223 6.86 21.70 6.29
CA SER A 223 6.06 22.70 7.02
C SER A 223 4.73 23.03 6.35
N THR A 224 4.63 22.84 5.03
CA THR A 224 3.37 23.02 4.30
C THR A 224 2.44 21.83 4.49
N VAL A 225 2.96 20.60 4.41
CA VAL A 225 2.15 19.38 4.50
C VAL A 225 1.87 18.95 5.95
N PHE A 226 2.73 19.33 6.91
CA PHE A 226 2.65 19.01 8.33
C PHE A 226 2.85 20.26 9.21
N PRO A 227 1.94 21.27 9.13
CA PRO A 227 2.14 22.56 9.79
C PRO A 227 2.20 22.47 11.33
N HIS A 228 1.65 21.43 11.95
CA HIS A 228 1.74 21.22 13.39
C HIS A 228 3.14 20.80 13.88
N HIS A 229 4.03 20.42 12.96
CA HIS A 229 5.39 19.96 13.26
C HIS A 229 6.47 20.97 12.87
N SER A 230 6.11 22.20 12.47
CA SER A 230 7.06 23.23 12.05
C SER A 230 8.16 23.51 13.07
N ASP A 231 7.85 23.50 14.38
CA ASP A 231 8.86 23.69 15.43
C ASP A 231 9.97 22.62 15.36
N ARG A 232 9.62 21.36 15.09
CA ARG A 232 10.62 20.26 14.94
C ARG A 232 11.47 20.43 13.69
N PHE A 233 10.88 20.96 12.62
CA PHE A 233 11.60 21.24 11.37
C PHE A 233 12.55 22.44 11.55
N ASP A 234 12.13 23.46 12.30
CA ASP A 234 12.97 24.59 12.69
C ASP A 234 14.15 24.14 13.57
N ASP A 235 13.89 23.28 14.57
CA ASP A 235 14.92 22.71 15.43
C ASP A 235 16.01 21.98 14.63
N LEU A 236 15.65 21.23 13.57
CA LEU A 236 16.62 20.57 12.71
C LEU A 236 17.48 21.57 11.93
N LEU A 237 16.88 22.67 11.42
CA LEU A 237 17.65 23.72 10.77
C LEU A 237 18.65 24.37 11.74
N GLU A 238 18.25 24.61 12.98
CA GLU A 238 19.13 25.14 14.03
C GLU A 238 20.28 24.19 14.36
N GLN A 239 19.98 22.90 14.58
CA GLN A 239 20.98 21.87 14.83
C GLN A 239 22.00 21.73 13.70
N LEU A 240 21.57 21.96 12.45
CA LEU A 240 22.43 21.97 11.28
C LEU A 240 23.19 23.29 11.07
N GLY A 241 22.88 24.36 11.83
CA GLY A 241 23.43 25.70 11.59
C GLY A 241 22.98 26.29 10.25
N PHE A 242 21.75 25.97 9.84
CA PHE A 242 21.09 26.39 8.61
C PHE A 242 19.89 27.32 8.84
N ASP A 243 19.66 27.75 10.07
CA ASP A 243 18.58 28.64 10.55
C ASP A 243 18.47 30.01 9.83
N SER A 244 19.55 30.50 9.22
CA SER A 244 19.52 31.78 8.52
C SER A 244 18.66 31.77 7.25
N ALA A 245 17.39 32.14 7.38
CA ALA A 245 16.45 32.27 6.25
C ALA A 245 16.92 33.29 5.18
N ARG A 246 17.80 34.24 5.52
CA ARG A 246 18.36 35.24 4.60
C ARG A 246 19.54 34.71 3.77
N HIS A 247 20.03 33.50 4.04
CA HIS A 247 21.10 32.91 3.24
C HIS A 247 20.66 32.72 1.78
N PRO A 248 21.49 33.02 0.76
CA PRO A 248 21.10 32.86 -0.65
C PRO A 248 20.64 31.43 -1.00
N MET A 249 21.32 30.41 -0.47
CA MET A 249 20.91 29.01 -0.70
C MET A 249 19.68 28.59 0.09
N ALA A 250 19.38 29.26 1.21
CA ALA A 250 18.11 29.04 1.89
C ALA A 250 16.95 29.50 0.98
N ARG A 251 17.05 30.71 0.41
CA ARG A 251 16.07 31.20 -0.58
C ARG A 251 15.96 30.28 -1.80
N PHE A 252 17.09 29.75 -2.28
CA PHE A 252 17.08 28.83 -3.43
C PHE A 252 16.31 27.53 -3.12
N GLY A 253 16.58 26.89 -1.98
CA GLY A 253 15.83 25.69 -1.57
C GLY A 253 14.33 25.94 -1.49
N ARG A 254 13.91 27.08 -0.91
CA ARG A 254 12.49 27.47 -0.86
C ARG A 254 11.87 27.70 -2.22
N GLN A 255 12.63 28.31 -3.15
CA GLN A 255 12.16 28.50 -4.52
C GLN A 255 11.92 27.15 -5.23
N VAL A 256 12.78 26.16 -5.01
CA VAL A 256 12.58 24.82 -5.57
C VAL A 256 11.35 24.15 -4.95
N ALA A 257 11.20 24.23 -3.63
CA ALA A 257 10.01 23.72 -2.94
C ALA A 257 8.71 24.38 -3.46
N GLU A 258 8.73 25.69 -3.71
CA GLU A 258 7.59 26.41 -4.29
C GLU A 258 7.25 25.90 -5.69
N SER A 259 8.24 25.59 -6.54
CA SER A 259 8.00 24.98 -7.86
C SER A 259 7.31 23.62 -7.73
N VAL A 260 7.78 22.75 -6.82
CA VAL A 260 7.19 21.42 -6.61
C VAL A 260 5.76 21.52 -6.06
N LEU A 261 5.54 22.35 -5.03
CA LEU A 261 4.22 22.55 -4.43
C LEU A 261 3.23 23.16 -5.44
N SER A 262 3.67 24.14 -6.23
CA SER A 262 2.81 24.81 -7.22
C SER A 262 2.43 23.86 -8.36
N ALA A 263 3.39 23.09 -8.88
CA ALA A 263 3.13 22.10 -9.92
C ALA A 263 2.15 20.99 -9.46
N ARG A 264 1.97 20.83 -8.14
CA ARG A 264 1.13 19.80 -7.53
C ARG A 264 -0.07 20.37 -6.76
N ALA A 265 -0.34 21.67 -6.87
CA ALA A 265 -1.43 22.32 -6.13
C ALA A 265 -2.81 21.80 -6.57
N GLU A 266 -2.98 21.59 -7.88
CA GLU A 266 -4.22 21.14 -8.51
C GLU A 266 -4.08 19.74 -9.11
N ASP A 267 -3.30 18.88 -8.45
CA ASP A 267 -2.97 17.54 -8.94
C ASP A 267 -4.07 16.50 -8.75
N GLY A 268 -5.31 16.93 -8.47
CA GLY A 268 -6.42 16.05 -8.16
C GLY A 268 -6.47 15.56 -6.71
N SER A 269 -5.43 15.75 -5.88
CA SER A 269 -5.44 15.26 -4.48
C SER A 269 -6.43 15.97 -3.57
N ASN A 270 -6.90 17.16 -3.96
CA ASN A 270 -7.74 18.05 -3.16
C ASN A 270 -7.08 18.49 -1.83
N ALA A 271 -5.74 18.58 -1.79
CA ALA A 271 -4.97 18.96 -0.60
C ALA A 271 -5.40 20.32 0.00
N GLY A 272 -5.79 21.29 -0.84
CA GLY A 272 -6.25 22.61 -0.40
C GLY A 272 -7.56 22.58 0.41
N ASN A 273 -8.34 21.52 0.27
CA ASN A 273 -9.58 21.29 1.03
C ASN A 273 -9.44 20.08 1.98
N GLY A 274 -8.24 19.86 2.52
CA GLY A 274 -8.02 18.81 3.52
C GLY A 274 -8.12 17.38 2.99
N TYR A 275 -7.98 17.18 1.68
CA TYR A 275 -8.12 15.87 1.00
C TYR A 275 -9.53 15.28 1.06
N ASP A 276 -10.56 16.11 1.30
CA ASP A 276 -11.96 15.71 1.20
C ASP A 276 -12.26 15.11 -0.18
N ASP A 277 -13.20 14.16 -0.26
CA ASP A 277 -13.57 13.51 -1.52
C ASP A 277 -14.51 14.38 -2.38
N PRO A 278 -14.09 14.83 -3.58
CA PRO A 278 -14.96 15.54 -4.50
C PRO A 278 -15.71 14.61 -5.48
N SER A 279 -15.40 13.30 -5.52
CA SER A 279 -15.96 12.37 -6.51
C SER A 279 -17.43 12.04 -6.29
N GLY A 280 -17.92 12.25 -5.06
CA GLY A 280 -19.28 11.87 -4.66
C GLY A 280 -19.44 10.36 -4.47
N TYR A 281 -18.34 9.63 -4.27
CA TYR A 281 -18.38 8.20 -4.01
C TYR A 281 -19.25 7.89 -2.79
N ALA A 282 -20.10 6.88 -2.97
CA ALA A 282 -21.03 6.42 -1.96
C ALA A 282 -21.10 4.89 -2.06
N SER A 283 -20.80 4.19 -0.97
CA SER A 283 -20.89 2.72 -0.95
C SER A 283 -22.32 2.26 -1.29
N ILE A 284 -22.46 1.17 -2.04
CA ILE A 284 -23.79 0.56 -2.26
C ILE A 284 -24.33 -0.03 -0.96
N ASN A 285 -23.48 -0.68 -0.18
CA ASN A 285 -23.83 -1.34 1.08
C ASN A 285 -23.83 -0.34 2.26
N GLN A 286 -24.70 0.67 2.20
CA GLN A 286 -24.89 1.65 3.27
C GLN A 286 -25.96 1.23 4.28
N GLU A 287 -25.73 1.56 5.56
CA GLU A 287 -26.76 1.38 6.58
C GLU A 287 -28.02 2.20 6.25
N GLY A 288 -29.18 1.53 6.27
CA GLY A 288 -30.47 2.15 5.95
C GLY A 288 -30.79 2.27 4.46
N SER A 289 -29.91 1.83 3.55
CA SER A 289 -30.22 1.79 2.11
C SER A 289 -31.32 0.77 1.77
N GLY A 290 -31.42 -0.32 2.55
CA GLY A 290 -32.28 -1.47 2.23
C GLY A 290 -31.76 -2.33 1.08
N GLU A 291 -30.58 -2.02 0.55
CA GLU A 291 -29.91 -2.72 -0.54
C GLU A 291 -28.60 -3.34 -0.01
N PHE A 292 -28.38 -4.61 -0.34
CA PHE A 292 -27.15 -5.33 -0.03
C PHE A 292 -26.67 -6.08 -1.27
N ASP A 293 -25.46 -5.79 -1.72
CA ASP A 293 -24.76 -6.49 -2.78
C ASP A 293 -23.52 -7.19 -2.19
N PRO A 294 -23.46 -8.54 -2.19
CA PRO A 294 -22.32 -9.29 -1.64
C PRO A 294 -21.03 -9.12 -2.43
N ASN A 295 -21.05 -8.45 -3.59
CA ASN A 295 -19.87 -8.14 -4.39
C ASN A 295 -19.30 -6.73 -4.14
N ARG A 296 -19.94 -5.94 -3.27
CA ARG A 296 -19.59 -4.53 -3.03
C ARG A 296 -19.04 -4.29 -1.64
N TRP A 297 -18.16 -3.29 -1.52
CA TRP A 297 -17.58 -2.92 -0.24
C TRP A 297 -18.64 -2.39 0.73
N THR A 298 -18.51 -2.76 2.01
CA THR A 298 -19.40 -2.38 3.10
C THR A 298 -18.61 -1.65 4.18
N PRO A 299 -18.95 -0.39 4.51
CA PRO A 299 -18.41 0.29 5.69
C PRO A 299 -18.73 -0.50 6.96
N LEU A 300 -17.70 -0.79 7.76
CA LEU A 300 -17.87 -1.55 8.99
C LEU A 300 -18.19 -0.64 10.19
N ARG A 301 -18.86 -1.20 11.19
CA ARG A 301 -19.00 -0.60 12.53
C ARG A 301 -17.77 -0.97 13.36
N ILE A 302 -16.96 0.02 13.73
CA ILE A 302 -15.74 -0.20 14.52
C ILE A 302 -16.03 0.04 16.00
N PRO A 303 -15.94 -0.97 16.87
CA PRO A 303 -16.09 -0.78 18.31
C PRO A 303 -15.20 0.35 18.83
N ASN A 304 -15.77 1.26 19.63
CA ASN A 304 -15.04 2.39 20.20
C ASN A 304 -14.73 2.23 21.70
N GLY A 305 -15.02 1.06 22.27
CA GLY A 305 -14.79 0.74 23.68
C GLY A 305 -15.89 1.19 24.65
N THR A 306 -16.93 1.89 24.19
CA THR A 306 -18.07 2.31 25.04
C THR A 306 -18.91 1.12 25.52
N ALA A 307 -18.96 0.04 24.73
CA ALA A 307 -19.53 -1.25 25.13
C ALA A 307 -18.48 -2.37 25.00
N VAL A 308 -18.57 -3.34 25.90
CA VAL A 308 -17.68 -4.51 25.95
C VAL A 308 -18.48 -5.80 26.14
N ASP A 309 -17.92 -6.92 25.67
CA ASP A 309 -18.45 -8.25 25.92
C ASP A 309 -18.19 -8.71 27.38
N GLU A 310 -18.57 -9.96 27.70
CA GLU A 310 -18.37 -10.56 29.02
C GLU A 310 -16.91 -10.65 29.47
N ASN A 311 -15.96 -10.56 28.53
CA ASN A 311 -14.52 -10.62 28.77
C ASN A 311 -13.87 -9.24 28.71
N GLY A 312 -14.65 -8.16 28.59
CA GLY A 312 -14.13 -6.79 28.51
C GLY A 312 -13.63 -6.39 27.11
N ILE A 313 -13.90 -7.18 26.07
CA ILE A 313 -13.49 -6.88 24.69
C ILE A 313 -14.48 -5.89 24.06
N PRO A 314 -14.02 -4.76 23.49
CA PRO A 314 -14.89 -3.81 22.79
C PRO A 314 -15.79 -4.46 21.74
N ILE A 315 -17.09 -4.10 21.75
CA ILE A 315 -18.09 -4.58 20.78
C ILE A 315 -18.91 -3.43 20.19
N ALA A 316 -19.32 -3.60 18.94
CA ALA A 316 -20.30 -2.73 18.28
C ALA A 316 -21.70 -3.35 18.45
N THR A 317 -22.64 -2.58 18.99
CA THR A 317 -24.04 -2.99 19.20
C THR A 317 -24.98 -2.25 18.25
N ASP A 318 -26.29 -2.39 18.44
CA ASP A 318 -27.28 -1.57 17.72
C ASP A 318 -27.31 -0.11 18.19
N ASP A 319 -26.66 0.21 19.32
CA ASP A 319 -26.49 1.58 19.79
C ASP A 319 -25.31 2.26 19.05
N PRO A 320 -25.56 3.32 18.25
CA PRO A 320 -24.50 4.05 17.52
C PRO A 320 -23.43 4.66 18.42
N SER A 321 -23.68 4.85 19.72
CA SER A 321 -22.64 5.34 20.65
C SER A 321 -21.53 4.32 20.90
N THR A 322 -21.73 3.05 20.53
CA THR A 322 -20.79 1.95 20.78
C THR A 322 -19.77 1.73 19.67
N TYR A 323 -19.93 2.41 18.53
CA TYR A 323 -19.04 2.25 17.38
C TYR A 323 -18.81 3.55 16.61
N THR A 324 -17.74 3.56 15.82
CA THR A 324 -17.49 4.53 14.75
C THR A 324 -17.79 3.84 13.42
N LEU A 325 -18.68 4.41 12.60
CA LEU A 325 -18.92 3.89 11.26
C LEU A 325 -17.79 4.32 10.34
N GLN A 326 -17.26 3.38 9.56
CA GLN A 326 -16.22 3.69 8.58
C GLN A 326 -16.69 4.69 7.53
N SER A 327 -15.78 5.59 7.15
CA SER A 327 -15.93 6.46 5.99
C SER A 327 -14.87 6.10 4.96
N PRO A 328 -15.21 6.06 3.66
CA PRO A 328 -14.27 5.68 2.62
C PRO A 328 -13.10 6.66 2.56
N LEU A 329 -11.88 6.13 2.54
CA LEU A 329 -10.66 6.94 2.55
C LEU A 329 -10.22 7.30 1.12
N THR A 330 -10.26 8.60 0.81
CA THR A 330 -9.83 9.23 -0.46
C THR A 330 -10.28 8.50 -1.74
N PRO A 331 -11.59 8.32 -2.01
CA PRO A 331 -12.10 7.67 -3.22
C PRO A 331 -11.57 8.21 -4.55
N HIS A 332 -11.36 9.52 -4.61
CA HIS A 332 -10.86 10.23 -5.79
C HIS A 332 -9.39 9.99 -6.11
N TRP A 333 -8.65 9.23 -5.29
CA TRP A 333 -7.19 9.20 -5.40
C TRP A 333 -6.66 8.57 -6.69
N GLY A 334 -7.47 7.77 -7.39
CA GLY A 334 -7.13 7.25 -8.72
C GLY A 334 -7.01 8.34 -9.80
N ASP A 335 -7.64 9.49 -9.59
CA ASP A 335 -7.59 10.64 -10.50
C ASP A 335 -6.44 11.62 -10.19
N VAL A 336 -5.63 11.33 -9.15
CA VAL A 336 -4.46 12.15 -8.84
C VAL A 336 -3.46 12.05 -9.99
N THR A 337 -2.92 13.19 -10.43
CA THR A 337 -1.92 13.24 -11.51
C THR A 337 -0.70 12.41 -11.10
N PRO A 338 -0.28 11.38 -11.83
CA PRO A 338 0.89 10.59 -11.45
C PRO A 338 2.22 11.32 -11.69
N PHE A 339 3.32 10.72 -11.24
CA PHE A 339 4.68 11.13 -11.56
C PHE A 339 5.15 10.55 -12.91
N ALA A 340 4.96 9.25 -13.15
CA ALA A 340 5.49 8.56 -14.33
C ALA A 340 4.44 7.72 -15.07
N ILE A 341 3.51 7.05 -14.38
CA ILE A 341 2.45 6.29 -15.05
C ILE A 341 1.47 7.24 -15.77
N SER A 342 0.78 6.76 -16.80
CA SER A 342 -0.10 7.63 -17.62
C SER A 342 -1.30 8.17 -16.84
N ASP A 343 -1.88 7.32 -16.00
CA ASP A 343 -3.08 7.57 -15.19
C ASP A 343 -3.23 6.42 -14.17
N GLY A 344 -4.15 6.54 -13.22
CA GLY A 344 -4.38 5.50 -12.21
C GLY A 344 -4.81 4.14 -12.79
N ALA A 345 -5.42 4.12 -13.99
CA ALA A 345 -5.88 2.89 -14.61
C ALA A 345 -4.80 2.16 -15.42
N ALA A 346 -3.61 2.76 -15.59
CA ALA A 346 -2.52 2.26 -16.45
C ALA A 346 -2.21 0.76 -16.24
N PHE A 347 -2.21 0.32 -14.99
CA PHE A 347 -1.95 -1.08 -14.59
C PHE A 347 -3.11 -1.71 -13.81
N ARG A 348 -4.34 -1.20 -13.98
CA ARG A 348 -5.52 -1.75 -13.30
C ARG A 348 -5.69 -3.23 -13.70
N PRO A 349 -5.68 -4.17 -12.73
CA PRO A 349 -5.87 -5.57 -13.01
C PRO A 349 -7.28 -5.84 -13.52
N VAL A 350 -7.46 -7.01 -14.14
CA VAL A 350 -8.78 -7.55 -14.45
C VAL A 350 -9.67 -7.54 -13.21
N ALA A 351 -10.99 -7.44 -13.41
CA ALA A 351 -11.94 -7.43 -12.30
C ALA A 351 -11.77 -8.66 -11.40
N PRO A 352 -11.96 -8.51 -10.06
CA PRO A 352 -11.96 -9.64 -9.14
C PRO A 352 -13.19 -10.54 -9.38
N PRO A 353 -13.17 -11.80 -8.91
CA PRO A 353 -14.27 -12.73 -9.15
C PRO A 353 -15.56 -12.25 -8.48
N GLN A 354 -16.73 -12.52 -9.07
CA GLN A 354 -18.03 -12.12 -8.52
C GLN A 354 -18.91 -13.33 -8.15
N LEU A 355 -19.56 -13.25 -6.99
CA LEU A 355 -20.57 -14.20 -6.54
C LEU A 355 -21.77 -14.18 -7.49
N GLY A 356 -22.21 -15.35 -7.95
CA GLY A 356 -23.33 -15.51 -8.88
C GLY A 356 -23.01 -15.31 -10.36
N ASP A 357 -21.77 -14.91 -10.72
CA ASP A 357 -21.32 -14.92 -12.12
C ASP A 357 -20.70 -16.27 -12.48
N PHE A 358 -21.20 -16.92 -13.53
CA PHE A 358 -20.71 -18.22 -14.00
C PHE A 358 -19.82 -18.14 -15.23
N SER A 359 -19.41 -16.93 -15.64
CA SER A 359 -18.43 -16.71 -16.68
C SER A 359 -17.04 -17.20 -16.25
N VAL A 360 -16.17 -17.50 -17.22
CA VAL A 360 -14.82 -18.03 -16.98
C VAL A 360 -13.96 -16.98 -16.28
N TYR A 361 -13.26 -17.41 -15.23
CA TYR A 361 -12.33 -16.61 -14.44
C TYR A 361 -10.99 -17.34 -14.30
N THR A 362 -9.89 -16.65 -14.55
CA THR A 362 -8.54 -17.14 -14.27
C THR A 362 -7.93 -16.28 -13.17
N ASP A 363 -7.65 -16.90 -12.03
CA ASP A 363 -7.06 -16.22 -10.87
C ASP A 363 -5.57 -15.92 -11.09
N ALA A 364 -4.97 -15.20 -10.15
CA ALA A 364 -3.58 -14.78 -10.23
C ALA A 364 -2.57 -15.95 -10.16
N THR A 365 -3.00 -17.16 -9.76
CA THR A 365 -2.17 -18.38 -9.82
C THR A 365 -2.29 -19.12 -11.16
N GLY A 366 -3.15 -18.63 -12.06
CA GLY A 366 -3.43 -19.26 -13.34
C GLY A 366 -4.50 -20.35 -13.25
N PHE A 367 -5.14 -20.55 -12.10
CA PHE A 367 -6.22 -21.51 -11.97
C PHE A 367 -7.51 -20.96 -12.58
N THR A 368 -8.11 -21.75 -13.48
CA THR A 368 -9.31 -21.35 -14.23
C THR A 368 -10.55 -22.07 -13.70
N SER A 369 -11.55 -21.29 -13.31
CA SER A 369 -12.87 -21.74 -12.86
C SER A 369 -13.94 -20.76 -13.33
N THR A 370 -15.16 -20.84 -12.79
CA THR A 370 -16.10 -19.72 -12.90
C THR A 370 -15.78 -18.60 -11.90
N ASN A 371 -16.33 -17.40 -12.11
CA ASN A 371 -16.28 -16.29 -11.16
C ASN A 371 -16.87 -16.68 -9.78
N ASP A 372 -18.05 -17.30 -9.74
CA ASP A 372 -18.70 -17.75 -8.51
C ASP A 372 -17.84 -18.78 -7.75
N GLU A 373 -17.27 -19.76 -8.46
CA GLU A 373 -16.36 -20.75 -7.86
C GLU A 373 -15.08 -20.10 -7.33
N ALA A 374 -14.52 -19.12 -8.04
CA ALA A 374 -13.33 -18.39 -7.61
C ALA A 374 -13.61 -17.51 -6.38
N TYR A 375 -14.74 -16.79 -6.36
CA TYR A 375 -15.20 -16.01 -5.22
C TYR A 375 -15.32 -16.90 -3.99
N ARG A 376 -16.10 -17.99 -4.09
CA ARG A 376 -16.32 -18.91 -2.96
C ARG A 376 -15.01 -19.53 -2.47
N ARG A 377 -14.15 -19.98 -3.40
CA ARG A 377 -12.87 -20.61 -3.06
C ARG A 377 -11.97 -19.65 -2.27
N GLN A 378 -11.76 -18.44 -2.78
CA GLN A 378 -10.82 -17.49 -2.18
C GLN A 378 -11.29 -16.97 -0.83
N PHE A 379 -12.59 -16.71 -0.62
CA PHE A 379 -13.09 -16.34 0.71
C PHE A 379 -13.12 -17.52 1.68
N THR A 380 -13.39 -18.75 1.20
CA THR A 380 -13.29 -19.96 2.03
C THR A 380 -11.84 -20.23 2.45
N GLU A 381 -10.87 -19.96 1.58
CA GLU A 381 -9.44 -20.06 1.90
C GLU A 381 -9.07 -19.11 3.04
N VAL A 382 -9.52 -17.86 3.03
CA VAL A 382 -9.28 -16.90 4.12
C VAL A 382 -9.88 -17.41 5.45
N ALA A 383 -11.11 -17.93 5.42
CA ALA A 383 -11.73 -18.54 6.60
C ALA A 383 -10.93 -19.76 7.11
N ALA A 384 -10.41 -20.59 6.21
CA ALA A 384 -9.60 -21.76 6.55
C ALA A 384 -8.24 -21.37 7.14
N ILE A 385 -7.58 -20.32 6.62
CA ILE A 385 -6.34 -19.78 7.19
C ILE A 385 -6.57 -19.32 8.63
N SER A 386 -7.65 -18.57 8.88
CA SER A 386 -8.04 -18.13 10.23
C SER A 386 -8.17 -19.29 11.22
N ALA A 387 -8.62 -20.46 10.77
CA ALA A 387 -8.77 -21.65 11.60
C ALA A 387 -7.45 -22.25 12.09
N THR A 388 -6.35 -22.00 11.39
CA THR A 388 -5.06 -22.68 11.61
C THR A 388 -3.88 -21.73 11.83
N LEU A 389 -4.14 -20.46 12.19
CA LEU A 389 -3.09 -19.47 12.43
C LEU A 389 -2.10 -19.95 13.49
N THR A 390 -0.83 -20.05 13.12
CA THR A 390 0.28 -20.27 14.06
C THR A 390 0.68 -18.97 14.75
N ALA A 391 1.42 -19.07 15.86
CA ALA A 391 1.98 -17.89 16.53
C ALA A 391 2.87 -17.06 15.58
N GLU A 392 3.68 -17.71 14.75
CA GLU A 392 4.49 -17.06 13.73
C GLU A 392 3.62 -16.31 12.70
N GLN A 393 2.55 -16.93 12.20
CA GLN A 393 1.65 -16.28 11.24
C GLN A 393 0.91 -15.08 11.85
N LYS A 394 0.57 -15.15 13.14
CA LYS A 394 0.00 -14.04 13.90
C LYS A 394 1.00 -12.89 14.04
N ALA A 395 2.23 -13.20 14.45
CA ALA A 395 3.30 -12.20 14.53
C ALA A 395 3.60 -11.56 13.16
N ILE A 396 3.58 -12.34 12.08
CA ILE A 396 3.68 -11.82 10.71
C ILE A 396 2.51 -10.87 10.39
N ALA A 397 1.28 -11.24 10.73
CA ALA A 397 0.10 -10.41 10.51
C ALA A 397 0.22 -9.08 11.27
N GLU A 398 0.70 -9.11 12.51
CA GLU A 398 0.87 -7.92 13.36
C GLU A 398 2.04 -7.03 12.92
N TYR A 399 3.22 -7.60 12.63
CA TYR A 399 4.39 -6.85 12.18
C TYR A 399 4.04 -6.01 10.94
N TRP A 400 3.40 -6.62 9.95
CA TRP A 400 2.97 -5.96 8.73
C TRP A 400 1.58 -5.31 8.83
N ALA A 401 0.93 -5.33 10.00
CA ALA A 401 -0.31 -4.57 10.20
C ALA A 401 -0.01 -3.07 10.24
N ASP A 402 1.24 -2.68 10.51
CA ASP A 402 1.68 -1.30 10.65
C ASP A 402 0.76 -0.56 11.62
N GLY A 403 0.75 -1.03 12.88
CA GLY A 403 -0.17 -0.60 13.93
C GLY A 403 -0.26 0.93 14.14
N PRO A 404 -1.08 1.41 15.09
CA PRO A 404 -1.49 2.81 15.17
C PRO A 404 -0.38 3.84 15.45
N LEU A 405 0.86 3.41 15.65
CA LEU A 405 2.05 4.25 15.87
C LEU A 405 3.07 4.14 14.72
N SER A 406 2.75 3.39 13.65
CA SER A 406 3.62 3.16 12.51
C SER A 406 3.62 4.34 11.52
N SER A 407 4.53 4.26 10.55
CA SER A 407 4.57 5.15 9.39
C SER A 407 3.66 4.67 8.24
N THR A 408 2.83 3.63 8.47
CA THR A 408 2.07 2.85 7.47
C THR A 408 3.00 2.22 6.40
N PRO A 409 2.51 1.38 5.46
CA PRO A 409 3.40 0.63 4.58
C PRO A 409 4.37 1.52 3.77
N PRO A 410 3.96 2.65 3.16
CA PRO A 410 4.90 3.52 2.46
C PRO A 410 6.05 4.03 3.34
N GLY A 411 5.76 4.37 4.60
CA GLY A 411 6.76 4.83 5.53
C GLY A 411 7.66 3.71 6.06
N HIS A 412 7.11 2.52 6.29
CA HIS A 412 7.90 1.33 6.66
C HIS A 412 8.96 0.99 5.62
N TRP A 413 8.63 1.11 4.33
CA TRP A 413 9.63 0.95 3.25
C TRP A 413 10.68 2.07 3.20
N ASN A 414 10.36 3.27 3.70
CA ASN A 414 11.37 4.32 3.91
C ASN A 414 12.28 4.03 5.11
N GLU A 415 11.82 3.28 6.11
CA GLU A 415 12.65 2.82 7.23
C GLU A 415 13.68 1.80 6.74
N PHE A 416 13.28 0.82 5.92
CA PHE A 416 14.25 -0.06 5.25
C PHE A 416 15.21 0.68 4.32
N ALA A 417 14.75 1.69 3.58
CA ALA A 417 15.65 2.51 2.77
C ALA A 417 16.67 3.26 3.63
N HIS A 418 16.29 3.74 4.82
CA HIS A 418 17.20 4.35 5.77
C HIS A 418 18.25 3.36 6.27
N ASP A 419 17.83 2.13 6.61
CA ASP A 419 18.74 1.06 7.01
C ASP A 419 19.73 0.69 5.89
N LEU A 420 19.25 0.59 4.64
CA LEU A 420 20.10 0.35 3.47
C LEU A 420 21.10 1.49 3.25
N SER A 421 20.67 2.75 3.37
CA SER A 421 21.57 3.91 3.31
C SER A 421 22.72 3.80 4.32
N ALA A 422 22.38 3.44 5.57
CA ALA A 422 23.38 3.26 6.62
C ALA A 422 24.34 2.09 6.33
N ARG A 423 23.80 0.95 5.87
CA ARG A 423 24.59 -0.25 5.53
C ARG A 423 25.57 0.00 4.38
N GLU A 424 25.09 0.66 3.32
CA GLU A 424 25.89 0.93 2.12
C GLU A 424 26.76 2.19 2.23
N GLU A 425 26.75 2.86 3.40
CA GLU A 425 27.46 4.11 3.68
C GLU A 425 27.17 5.21 2.64
N TYR A 426 25.91 5.33 2.23
CA TYR A 426 25.50 6.25 1.17
C TYR A 426 25.77 7.72 1.49
N GLY A 427 26.27 8.43 0.47
CA GLY A 427 26.50 9.86 0.54
C GLY A 427 25.25 10.67 0.19
N LEU A 428 25.39 12.00 0.24
CA LEU A 428 24.28 12.92 -0.05
C LEU A 428 23.62 12.65 -1.41
N ALA A 429 24.43 12.42 -2.46
CA ALA A 429 23.91 12.19 -3.81
C ALA A 429 23.16 10.85 -3.90
N ASP A 430 23.63 9.84 -3.16
CA ASP A 430 23.03 8.52 -3.19
C ASP A 430 21.67 8.52 -2.49
N ASP A 431 21.60 9.09 -1.28
CA ASP A 431 20.35 9.19 -0.53
C ASP A 431 19.30 10.05 -1.25
N VAL A 432 19.71 11.20 -1.80
CA VAL A 432 18.79 12.06 -2.57
C VAL A 432 18.13 11.25 -3.69
N LYS A 433 18.90 10.45 -4.43
CA LYS A 433 18.40 9.68 -5.57
C LYS A 433 17.58 8.47 -5.13
N MET A 434 18.04 7.71 -4.14
CA MET A 434 17.35 6.52 -3.64
C MET A 434 15.96 6.89 -3.10
N PHE A 435 15.89 7.87 -2.19
CA PHE A 435 14.61 8.26 -1.60
C PHE A 435 13.70 8.96 -2.61
N PHE A 436 14.24 9.67 -3.60
CA PHE A 436 13.46 10.18 -4.72
C PHE A 436 12.83 9.03 -5.50
N ALA A 437 13.62 8.07 -5.95
CA ALA A 437 13.12 6.92 -6.72
C ALA A 437 12.03 6.16 -5.94
N LEU A 438 12.30 5.83 -4.68
CA LEU A 438 11.38 5.09 -3.81
C LEU A 438 10.05 5.81 -3.65
N ASN A 439 10.08 7.09 -3.29
CA ASN A 439 8.85 7.81 -2.93
C ASN A 439 8.01 8.17 -4.16
N ASN A 440 8.61 8.35 -5.33
CA ASN A 440 7.85 8.43 -6.58
C ASN A 440 7.15 7.09 -6.91
N ALA A 441 7.81 5.95 -6.66
CA ALA A 441 7.23 4.65 -6.95
C ALA A 441 6.09 4.30 -5.99
N LEU A 442 6.25 4.62 -4.71
CA LEU A 442 5.19 4.50 -3.71
C LEU A 442 4.01 5.43 -4.03
N PHE A 443 4.28 6.65 -4.52
CA PHE A 443 3.24 7.59 -4.90
C PHE A 443 2.38 7.10 -6.06
N ASP A 444 2.99 6.75 -7.20
CA ASP A 444 2.25 6.23 -8.35
C ASP A 444 1.54 4.91 -8.04
N THR A 445 2.14 4.07 -7.19
CA THR A 445 1.50 2.83 -6.74
C THR A 445 0.26 3.11 -5.91
N GLY A 446 0.30 4.16 -5.08
CA GLY A 446 -0.86 4.60 -4.30
C GLY A 446 -2.02 5.02 -5.21
N ILE A 447 -1.72 5.73 -6.30
CA ILE A 447 -2.70 6.15 -7.31
C ILE A 447 -3.31 4.92 -7.99
N ALA A 448 -2.48 4.01 -8.52
CA ALA A 448 -2.94 2.82 -9.23
C ALA A 448 -3.73 1.84 -8.34
N VAL A 449 -3.33 1.68 -7.07
CA VAL A 449 -4.06 0.84 -6.11
C VAL A 449 -5.41 1.46 -5.79
N TRP A 450 -5.49 2.76 -5.52
CA TRP A 450 -6.76 3.40 -5.19
C TRP A 450 -7.70 3.46 -6.39
N ASP A 451 -7.17 3.68 -7.58
CA ASP A 451 -7.91 3.52 -8.83
C ASP A 451 -8.59 2.14 -8.91
N ALA A 452 -7.83 1.06 -8.74
CA ALA A 452 -8.39 -0.29 -8.76
C ALA A 452 -9.43 -0.52 -7.65
N LYS A 453 -9.17 -0.03 -6.43
CA LYS A 453 -10.07 -0.17 -5.28
C LYS A 453 -11.44 0.40 -5.55
N TYR A 454 -11.50 1.65 -6.01
CA TYR A 454 -12.77 2.34 -6.21
C TYR A 454 -13.41 2.05 -7.57
N ALA A 455 -12.63 1.64 -8.57
CA ALA A 455 -13.17 1.13 -9.84
C ALA A 455 -13.89 -0.22 -9.68
N HIS A 456 -13.37 -1.10 -8.82
CA HIS A 456 -13.95 -2.43 -8.60
C HIS A 456 -14.93 -2.48 -7.41
N ASP A 457 -14.82 -1.52 -6.48
CA ASP A 457 -15.63 -1.40 -5.26
C ASP A 457 -15.80 -2.73 -4.51
N TYR A 458 -14.73 -3.53 -4.46
CA TYR A 458 -14.84 -4.94 -4.14
C TYR A 458 -14.97 -5.23 -2.62
N VAL A 459 -15.80 -6.22 -2.32
CA VAL A 459 -16.13 -6.68 -0.96
C VAL A 459 -14.91 -7.16 -0.16
N ARG A 460 -14.91 -6.91 1.15
CA ARG A 460 -13.88 -7.41 2.09
C ARG A 460 -14.22 -8.81 2.61
N PRO A 461 -13.22 -9.61 3.04
CA PRO A 461 -13.47 -10.97 3.55
C PRO A 461 -14.46 -11.04 4.70
N GLN A 462 -14.46 -10.08 5.62
CA GLN A 462 -15.42 -10.06 6.73
C GLN A 462 -16.88 -10.07 6.25
N THR A 463 -17.23 -9.20 5.29
CA THR A 463 -18.59 -9.17 4.72
C THR A 463 -18.88 -10.44 3.92
N ALA A 464 -17.95 -10.84 3.04
CA ALA A 464 -18.15 -11.98 2.15
C ALA A 464 -18.27 -13.32 2.89
N ILE A 465 -17.40 -13.59 3.87
CA ILE A 465 -17.40 -14.82 4.67
C ILE A 465 -18.67 -14.89 5.51
N ARG A 466 -19.05 -13.80 6.19
CA ARG A 466 -20.30 -13.76 6.97
C ARG A 466 -21.51 -14.03 6.10
N HIS A 467 -21.54 -13.51 4.88
CA HIS A 467 -22.61 -13.78 3.91
C HIS A 467 -22.60 -15.23 3.39
N LEU A 468 -21.44 -15.76 3.00
CA LEU A 468 -21.31 -17.11 2.44
C LEU A 468 -21.65 -18.22 3.45
N PHE A 469 -21.37 -17.98 4.73
CA PHE A 469 -21.52 -18.93 5.83
C PHE A 469 -22.59 -18.52 6.84
N GLU A 470 -23.53 -17.66 6.46
CA GLU A 470 -24.70 -17.34 7.28
C GLU A 470 -25.44 -18.63 7.68
N ASP A 471 -25.86 -18.73 8.95
CA ASP A 471 -26.49 -19.90 9.56
C ASP A 471 -25.68 -21.22 9.47
N GLN A 472 -24.39 -21.16 9.14
CA GLN A 472 -23.49 -22.32 9.06
C GLN A 472 -22.40 -22.23 10.12
N GLU A 473 -22.04 -23.37 10.69
CA GLU A 473 -20.88 -23.47 11.59
C GLU A 473 -19.59 -23.62 10.77
N ILE A 474 -18.57 -22.83 11.13
CA ILE A 474 -17.21 -22.93 10.60
C ILE A 474 -16.20 -22.99 11.76
N ILE A 475 -15.00 -23.52 11.49
CA ILE A 475 -13.88 -23.41 12.43
C ILE A 475 -13.07 -22.18 12.03
N ALA A 476 -12.79 -21.29 12.97
CA ALA A 476 -12.01 -20.08 12.76
C ALA A 476 -11.42 -19.56 14.08
N TRP A 477 -10.49 -18.61 14.01
CA TRP A 477 -10.09 -17.84 15.19
C TRP A 477 -11.31 -17.11 15.75
N ALA A 478 -11.66 -17.40 17.01
CA ALA A 478 -12.88 -16.94 17.65
C ALA A 478 -12.74 -15.59 18.38
N GLY A 479 -11.60 -14.92 18.20
CA GLY A 479 -11.26 -13.66 18.86
C GLY A 479 -10.12 -13.75 19.86
N PRO A 480 -9.70 -12.59 20.41
CA PRO A 480 -8.59 -12.51 21.36
C PRO A 480 -8.74 -13.54 22.48
N ASN A 481 -7.66 -14.31 22.74
CA ASN A 481 -7.57 -15.31 23.81
C ASN A 481 -8.57 -16.49 23.72
N LYS A 482 -9.30 -16.63 22.61
CA LYS A 482 -10.29 -17.70 22.42
C LYS A 482 -9.75 -18.86 21.57
N GLY A 483 -8.66 -18.64 20.84
CA GLY A 483 -8.09 -19.63 19.92
C GLY A 483 -9.05 -19.98 18.78
N SER A 484 -8.80 -21.11 18.12
CA SER A 484 -9.69 -21.62 17.07
C SER A 484 -10.88 -22.35 17.69
N GLN A 485 -12.11 -21.96 17.34
CA GLN A 485 -13.34 -22.60 17.81
C GLN A 485 -14.32 -22.81 16.66
N THR A 486 -15.34 -23.64 16.90
CA THR A 486 -16.53 -23.69 16.05
C THR A 486 -17.41 -22.48 16.36
N ILE A 487 -17.63 -21.62 15.36
CA ILE A 487 -18.44 -20.41 15.44
C ILE A 487 -19.46 -20.39 14.30
N LEU A 488 -20.54 -19.60 14.43
CA LEU A 488 -21.40 -19.31 13.29
C LEU A 488 -20.63 -18.42 12.29
N GLY A 489 -20.80 -18.65 11.00
CA GLY A 489 -20.10 -17.89 9.97
C GLY A 489 -20.38 -16.39 10.01
N GLN A 490 -21.59 -16.00 10.41
CA GLN A 490 -21.97 -14.60 10.64
C GLN A 490 -21.19 -13.92 11.80
N ASP A 491 -20.59 -14.70 12.69
CA ASP A 491 -19.78 -14.20 13.80
C ASP A 491 -18.28 -14.15 13.45
N TRP A 492 -17.88 -14.62 12.26
CA TRP A 492 -16.48 -14.61 11.83
C TRP A 492 -15.89 -13.20 11.85
N GLN A 493 -14.63 -13.10 12.26
CA GLN A 493 -13.89 -11.85 12.27
C GLN A 493 -12.42 -12.05 11.84
N PRO A 494 -11.80 -11.04 11.21
CA PRO A 494 -10.38 -11.07 10.86
C PRO A 494 -9.49 -11.07 12.10
N TYR A 495 -8.26 -11.59 11.98
CA TYR A 495 -7.26 -11.51 13.05
C TYR A 495 -6.67 -10.09 13.10
N GLN A 496 -7.29 -9.22 13.89
CA GLN A 496 -6.91 -7.83 14.10
C GLN A 496 -7.28 -7.38 15.52
N ASP A 497 -6.68 -6.27 15.98
CA ASP A 497 -7.18 -5.53 17.13
C ASP A 497 -8.63 -5.08 16.87
N VAL A 498 -9.52 -5.36 17.83
CA VAL A 498 -10.96 -5.11 17.70
C VAL A 498 -11.33 -3.63 17.60
N THR A 499 -10.41 -2.72 17.92
CA THR A 499 -10.55 -1.26 17.80
C THR A 499 -9.74 -0.66 16.64
N PHE A 500 -8.84 -1.45 16.05
CA PHE A 500 -8.03 -1.09 14.88
C PHE A 500 -8.20 -2.16 13.79
N VAL A 501 -9.36 -2.13 13.14
CA VAL A 501 -9.85 -3.23 12.29
C VAL A 501 -9.62 -3.00 10.80
N THR A 502 -10.24 -3.84 9.98
CA THR A 502 -10.16 -3.87 8.51
C THR A 502 -10.22 -2.46 7.93
N PRO A 503 -9.25 -2.02 7.11
CA PRO A 503 -9.17 -0.63 6.67
C PRO A 503 -10.40 -0.14 5.89
N ALA A 504 -10.73 1.14 6.05
CA ALA A 504 -11.94 1.78 5.51
C ALA A 504 -11.86 2.12 4.01
N PHE A 505 -11.61 1.09 3.19
CA PHE A 505 -11.60 1.16 1.73
C PHE A 505 -11.79 -0.23 1.11
N PRO A 506 -12.23 -0.31 -0.16
CA PRO A 506 -12.44 -1.57 -0.88
C PRO A 506 -11.24 -2.52 -0.87
N GLU A 507 -11.50 -3.81 -1.07
CA GLU A 507 -10.50 -4.87 -0.95
C GLU A 507 -9.46 -4.84 -2.07
N TYR A 508 -9.89 -4.70 -3.32
CA TYR A 508 -9.07 -5.13 -4.45
C TYR A 508 -8.41 -3.96 -5.19
N THR A 509 -7.08 -3.88 -5.30
CA THR A 509 -6.05 -4.82 -4.80
C THR A 509 -5.50 -4.40 -3.44
N SER A 510 -4.69 -5.26 -2.82
CA SER A 510 -3.97 -4.97 -1.58
C SER A 510 -2.93 -3.87 -1.78
N GLY A 511 -3.10 -2.76 -1.06
CA GLY A 511 -2.12 -1.67 -1.04
C GLY A 511 -0.78 -2.09 -0.44
N HIS A 512 -0.78 -2.90 0.63
CA HIS A 512 0.47 -3.42 1.22
C HIS A 512 1.27 -4.21 0.19
N SER A 513 0.60 -5.06 -0.59
CA SER A 513 1.22 -5.88 -1.62
C SER A 513 1.80 -5.01 -2.75
N GLY A 514 1.05 -4.01 -3.20
CA GLY A 514 1.49 -3.04 -4.20
C GLY A 514 2.71 -2.23 -3.74
N PHE A 515 2.59 -1.52 -2.61
CA PHE A 515 3.68 -0.70 -2.07
C PHE A 515 4.96 -1.51 -1.83
N SER A 516 4.81 -2.74 -1.34
CA SER A 516 5.96 -3.58 -1.02
C SER A 516 6.71 -4.05 -2.27
N PHE A 517 5.99 -4.48 -3.30
CA PHE A 517 6.62 -4.88 -4.56
C PHE A 517 7.20 -3.67 -5.30
N ALA A 518 6.55 -2.50 -5.21
CA ALA A 518 7.10 -1.28 -5.78
C ALA A 518 8.42 -0.87 -5.10
N ALA A 519 8.46 -0.92 -3.77
CA ALA A 519 9.66 -0.60 -2.99
C ALA A 519 10.79 -1.60 -3.24
N ALA A 520 10.53 -2.91 -3.20
CA ALA A 520 11.54 -3.93 -3.49
C ALA A 520 12.13 -3.76 -4.89
N THR A 521 11.29 -3.50 -5.90
CA THR A 521 11.71 -3.26 -7.28
C THR A 521 12.69 -2.08 -7.38
N VAL A 522 12.33 -0.92 -6.82
CA VAL A 522 13.17 0.28 -6.93
C VAL A 522 14.42 0.19 -6.07
N LEU A 523 14.31 -0.35 -4.85
CA LEU A 523 15.45 -0.47 -3.96
C LEU A 523 16.48 -1.44 -4.53
N GLU A 524 16.08 -2.60 -5.05
CA GLU A 524 17.00 -3.51 -5.75
C GLU A 524 17.63 -2.85 -6.97
N ALA A 525 16.83 -2.18 -7.81
CA ALA A 525 17.33 -1.51 -9.00
C ALA A 525 18.35 -0.42 -8.66
N TYR A 526 18.16 0.28 -7.54
CA TYR A 526 19.05 1.34 -7.09
C TYR A 526 20.34 0.80 -6.43
N THR A 527 20.22 -0.14 -5.50
CA THR A 527 21.36 -0.70 -4.77
C THR A 527 22.18 -1.67 -5.62
N GLY A 528 21.57 -2.25 -6.66
CA GLY A 528 22.12 -3.37 -7.42
C GLY A 528 22.11 -4.69 -6.65
N SER A 529 21.38 -4.77 -5.53
CA SER A 529 21.27 -5.96 -4.69
C SER A 529 19.92 -6.04 -3.99
N ASP A 530 19.34 -7.24 -3.94
CA ASP A 530 18.13 -7.52 -3.18
C ASP A 530 18.42 -7.93 -1.73
N VAL A 531 19.68 -8.05 -1.31
CA VAL A 531 20.02 -8.49 0.06
C VAL A 531 19.49 -7.50 1.08
N LEU A 532 18.69 -7.98 2.02
CA LEU A 532 18.18 -7.21 3.15
C LEU A 532 18.90 -7.62 4.45
N PHE A 533 18.87 -8.90 4.80
CA PHE A 533 19.56 -9.46 5.97
C PHE A 533 20.90 -10.12 5.59
N ASP A 534 22.01 -9.60 6.12
CA ASP A 534 23.36 -10.15 5.97
C ASP A 534 23.90 -10.84 7.24
N GLY A 535 23.09 -10.87 8.30
CA GLY A 535 23.42 -11.49 9.58
C GLY A 535 24.28 -10.65 10.54
N HIS A 536 24.67 -9.43 10.18
CA HIS A 536 25.51 -8.59 11.05
C HIS A 536 25.21 -7.09 11.01
N SER A 537 24.67 -6.55 9.91
CA SER A 537 24.40 -5.14 9.77
C SER A 537 23.20 -4.74 10.62
N ARG A 538 23.35 -3.62 11.33
CA ARG A 538 22.32 -3.06 12.20
C ARG A 538 21.72 -1.81 11.56
N GLY A 539 20.40 -1.68 11.69
CA GLY A 539 19.64 -0.55 11.19
C GLY A 539 19.88 0.71 12.00
N VAL A 540 19.10 1.74 11.74
CA VAL A 540 19.22 3.04 12.44
C VAL A 540 18.31 3.13 13.66
N GLN A 541 17.32 2.25 13.78
CA GLN A 541 16.33 2.21 14.85
C GLN A 541 16.58 1.04 15.82
N ASP A 542 16.09 1.23 17.03
CA ASP A 542 15.95 0.23 18.09
C ASP A 542 14.43 0.02 18.23
N LEU A 543 13.91 -0.99 17.54
CA LEU A 543 12.49 -1.32 17.40
C LEU A 543 11.98 -2.10 18.62
N ASP A 544 12.83 -2.88 19.29
CA ASP A 544 12.46 -3.65 20.49
C ASP A 544 12.69 -2.88 21.81
N GLY A 545 13.39 -1.74 21.75
CA GLY A 545 13.63 -0.84 22.88
C GLY A 545 14.65 -1.38 23.88
N ASP A 546 15.49 -2.35 23.48
CA ASP A 546 16.48 -2.98 24.35
C ASP A 546 17.75 -2.12 24.56
N GLY A 547 17.86 -1.00 23.83
CA GLY A 547 18.97 -0.06 23.85
C GLY A 547 20.03 -0.34 22.78
N GLU A 548 19.86 -1.36 21.95
CA GLU A 548 20.71 -1.71 20.82
C GLU A 548 19.95 -1.58 19.50
N ARG A 549 20.65 -1.24 18.41
CA ARG A 549 20.01 -1.15 17.07
C ARG A 549 19.70 -2.53 16.53
N ASP A 550 18.53 -2.73 15.94
CA ASP A 550 18.15 -4.03 15.39
C ASP A 550 18.98 -4.45 14.18
N LEU A 551 19.05 -5.76 13.93
CA LEU A 551 19.61 -6.29 12.68
C LEU A 551 18.67 -5.94 11.51
N ILE A 552 19.24 -5.42 10.43
CA ILE A 552 18.48 -5.07 9.21
C ILE A 552 17.84 -6.33 8.65
N GLY A 553 16.53 -6.33 8.46
CA GLY A 553 15.82 -7.49 7.90
C GLY A 553 15.59 -8.61 8.90
N ALA A 554 15.72 -8.36 10.20
CA ALA A 554 15.28 -9.29 11.25
C ALA A 554 14.45 -8.55 12.30
N TRP A 555 13.52 -9.27 12.90
CA TRP A 555 12.67 -8.77 13.98
C TRP A 555 12.31 -9.91 14.92
N SER A 556 12.23 -9.64 16.22
CA SER A 556 11.83 -10.63 17.22
C SER A 556 10.77 -10.05 18.14
N THR A 557 9.91 -10.92 18.67
CA THR A 557 8.96 -10.55 19.72
C THR A 557 8.75 -11.70 20.71
N ASP A 558 8.55 -11.35 21.97
CA ASP A 558 8.10 -12.25 23.03
C ASP A 558 6.59 -12.10 23.32
N GLU A 559 5.89 -11.28 22.53
CA GLU A 559 4.49 -10.94 22.74
C GLU A 559 3.70 -10.81 21.42
N LEU A 560 2.39 -11.01 21.52
CA LEU A 560 1.41 -10.69 20.48
C LEU A 560 0.54 -9.53 20.99
N SER A 561 0.21 -8.62 20.09
CA SER A 561 -0.54 -7.39 20.37
C SER A 561 -2.03 -7.65 20.50
N PHE A 562 -2.55 -8.68 19.79
CA PHE A 562 -4.00 -8.93 19.74
C PHE A 562 -4.49 -9.99 20.73
N GLU A 563 -3.59 -10.76 21.33
CA GLU A 563 -3.90 -11.82 22.30
C GLU A 563 -2.69 -12.14 23.19
N GLU A 564 -2.93 -12.75 24.34
CA GLU A 564 -1.89 -13.22 25.25
C GLU A 564 -1.04 -14.30 24.57
N TYR A 565 0.28 -14.20 24.74
CA TYR A 565 1.26 -15.13 24.22
C TYR A 565 2.24 -15.53 25.34
N ASP A 566 2.41 -16.83 25.58
CA ASP A 566 3.32 -17.39 26.59
C ASP A 566 4.33 -18.40 25.99
N GLY A 567 4.51 -18.35 24.66
CA GLY A 567 5.42 -19.22 23.93
C GLY A 567 6.87 -18.73 23.86
N ASP A 568 7.70 -19.44 23.08
CA ASP A 568 9.09 -19.06 22.83
C ASP A 568 9.20 -17.83 21.91
N THR A 569 10.24 -17.01 22.07
CA THR A 569 10.51 -15.84 21.19
C THR A 569 10.31 -16.15 19.71
N ILE A 570 9.40 -15.42 19.08
CA ILE A 570 9.14 -15.51 17.64
C ILE A 570 10.18 -14.66 16.93
N ARG A 571 10.84 -15.23 15.90
CA ARG A 571 11.86 -14.53 15.11
C ARG A 571 11.45 -14.52 13.64
N LEU A 572 11.38 -13.33 13.07
CA LEU A 572 11.18 -13.09 11.66
C LEU A 572 12.50 -12.63 11.05
N SER A 573 12.81 -13.10 9.84
CA SER A 573 13.97 -12.66 9.09
C SER A 573 13.71 -12.74 7.59
N TRP A 574 14.22 -11.77 6.85
CA TRP A 574 14.06 -11.66 5.40
C TRP A 574 15.44 -11.53 4.76
N ASN A 575 15.87 -12.57 4.04
CA ASN A 575 17.18 -12.55 3.39
C ASN A 575 17.22 -11.48 2.30
N THR A 576 16.08 -11.30 1.60
CA THR A 576 15.96 -10.33 0.51
C THR A 576 14.82 -9.35 0.70
N LEU A 577 14.88 -8.22 -0.01
CA LEU A 577 13.79 -7.26 -0.16
C LEU A 577 12.52 -7.95 -0.67
N TRP A 578 12.66 -8.93 -1.57
CA TRP A 578 11.55 -9.72 -2.09
C TRP A 578 10.94 -10.66 -1.06
N ASP A 579 11.75 -11.24 -0.17
CA ASP A 579 11.23 -12.04 0.95
C ASP A 579 10.35 -11.19 1.87
N ALA A 580 10.82 -9.99 2.22
CA ALA A 580 10.08 -9.01 3.01
C ALA A 580 8.79 -8.60 2.29
N ALA A 581 8.89 -8.18 1.04
CA ALA A 581 7.72 -7.76 0.25
C ALA A 581 6.70 -8.87 0.06
N ALA A 582 7.15 -10.11 -0.16
CA ALA A 582 6.27 -11.26 -0.27
C ALA A 582 5.61 -11.62 1.05
N GLN A 583 6.29 -11.42 2.18
CA GLN A 583 5.68 -11.62 3.49
C GLN A 583 4.68 -10.52 3.85
N ALA A 584 4.96 -9.26 3.49
CA ALA A 584 4.04 -8.14 3.64
C ALA A 584 2.71 -8.35 2.89
N GLY A 585 2.75 -8.96 1.71
CA GLY A 585 1.54 -9.37 0.99
C GLY A 585 0.80 -10.55 1.64
N ARG A 586 1.54 -11.60 2.04
CA ARG A 586 0.96 -12.81 2.67
C ARG A 586 0.32 -12.51 4.03
N SER A 587 0.89 -11.58 4.78
CA SER A 587 0.38 -11.17 6.10
C SER A 587 -1.07 -10.72 6.03
N ARG A 588 -1.52 -10.22 4.87
CA ARG A 588 -2.89 -9.74 4.66
C ARG A 588 -3.91 -10.87 4.59
N LEU A 589 -3.50 -12.05 4.15
CA LEU A 589 -4.31 -13.28 4.21
C LEU A 589 -4.34 -13.80 5.65
N TYR A 590 -3.21 -13.77 6.36
CA TYR A 590 -3.14 -14.17 7.78
C TYR A 590 -4.01 -13.27 8.67
N GLY A 591 -3.99 -11.96 8.44
CA GLY A 591 -4.87 -11.01 9.09
C GLY A 591 -6.34 -11.14 8.67
N GLY A 592 -6.65 -11.90 7.62
CA GLY A 592 -8.02 -12.15 7.17
C GLY A 592 -8.69 -10.98 6.44
N ILE A 593 -7.92 -10.09 5.82
CA ILE A 593 -8.45 -8.82 5.26
C ILE A 593 -8.30 -8.66 3.75
N HIS A 594 -7.60 -9.60 3.12
CA HIS A 594 -7.45 -9.69 1.67
C HIS A 594 -7.58 -11.14 1.19
N ILE A 595 -8.04 -11.31 -0.03
CA ILE A 595 -8.02 -12.60 -0.74
C ILE A 595 -6.70 -12.77 -1.50
N GLN A 596 -6.42 -14.00 -1.95
CA GLN A 596 -5.23 -14.33 -2.72
C GLN A 596 -5.05 -13.42 -3.95
N ASP A 597 -6.11 -13.17 -4.73
CA ASP A 597 -6.03 -12.29 -5.90
C ASP A 597 -5.76 -10.83 -5.53
N GLY A 598 -6.33 -10.37 -4.41
CA GLY A 598 -6.07 -9.05 -3.87
C GLY A 598 -4.59 -8.85 -3.56
N ASP A 599 -3.93 -9.87 -2.99
CA ASP A 599 -2.49 -9.89 -2.76
C ASP A 599 -1.70 -9.99 -4.06
N LEU A 600 -1.79 -11.12 -4.79
CA LEU A 600 -0.92 -11.43 -5.91
C LEU A 600 -1.03 -10.43 -7.07
N ARG A 601 -2.22 -9.88 -7.34
CA ARG A 601 -2.38 -8.85 -8.36
C ARG A 601 -1.94 -7.48 -7.88
N GLY A 602 -2.03 -7.21 -6.57
CA GLY A 602 -1.41 -6.04 -5.95
C GLY A 602 0.11 -6.04 -6.13
N ARG A 603 0.76 -7.19 -5.88
CA ARG A 603 2.20 -7.38 -6.11
C ARG A 603 2.60 -7.09 -7.55
N ALA A 604 1.90 -7.72 -8.50
CA ALA A 604 2.17 -7.54 -9.93
C ALA A 604 1.99 -6.08 -10.38
N MET A 605 0.93 -5.41 -9.92
CA MET A 605 0.69 -4.00 -10.20
C MET A 605 1.80 -3.11 -9.65
N GLY A 606 2.18 -3.29 -8.38
CA GLY A 606 3.23 -2.51 -7.74
C GLY A 606 4.58 -2.60 -8.46
N GLN A 607 4.94 -3.81 -8.91
CA GLN A 607 6.14 -4.03 -9.72
C GLN A 607 6.07 -3.30 -11.06
N GLN A 608 4.96 -3.42 -11.82
CA GLN A 608 4.79 -2.76 -13.12
C GLN A 608 4.84 -1.22 -13.02
N VAL A 609 4.22 -0.67 -11.98
CA VAL A 609 4.29 0.76 -11.67
C VAL A 609 5.74 1.16 -11.38
N ALA A 610 6.44 0.44 -10.51
CA ALA A 610 7.81 0.74 -10.14
C ALA A 610 8.79 0.63 -11.32
N GLU A 611 8.63 -0.32 -12.23
CA GLU A 611 9.43 -0.42 -13.45
C GLU A 611 9.28 0.83 -14.33
N THR A 612 8.05 1.36 -14.45
CA THR A 612 7.78 2.60 -15.19
C THR A 612 8.41 3.82 -14.50
N VAL A 613 8.22 3.92 -13.18
CA VAL A 613 8.78 5.01 -12.38
C VAL A 613 10.31 4.98 -12.37
N TRP A 614 10.91 3.78 -12.32
CA TRP A 614 12.36 3.61 -12.38
C TRP A 614 12.91 4.09 -13.72
N GLY A 615 12.29 3.74 -14.84
CA GLY A 615 12.69 4.23 -16.17
C GLY A 615 12.67 5.76 -16.26
N GLN A 616 11.61 6.40 -15.74
CA GLN A 616 11.52 7.87 -15.69
C GLN A 616 12.63 8.46 -14.79
N THR A 617 12.85 7.85 -13.63
CA THR A 617 13.86 8.29 -12.65
C THR A 617 15.28 8.17 -13.20
N GLU A 618 15.63 7.05 -13.83
CA GLU A 618 16.92 6.83 -14.48
C GLU A 618 17.16 7.86 -15.60
N SER A 619 16.12 8.21 -16.36
CA SER A 619 16.20 9.24 -17.38
C SER A 619 16.55 10.62 -16.78
N LEU A 620 15.97 10.97 -15.62
CA LEU A 620 16.29 12.20 -14.91
C LEU A 620 17.73 12.17 -14.38
N PHE A 621 18.18 11.05 -13.81
CA PHE A 621 19.54 10.90 -13.28
C PHE A 621 20.61 11.00 -14.37
N SER A 622 20.32 10.49 -15.56
CA SER A 622 21.21 10.48 -16.72
C SER A 622 21.10 11.73 -17.61
N GLY A 623 20.21 12.66 -17.27
CA GLY A 623 20.02 13.92 -18.00
C GLY A 623 19.24 13.79 -19.31
N PHE A 624 18.71 12.60 -19.62
CA PHE A 624 17.89 12.36 -20.80
C PHE A 624 16.40 12.64 -20.58
N GLY A 625 15.95 12.68 -19.33
CA GLY A 625 14.56 12.93 -18.96
C GLY A 625 14.07 14.33 -19.33
N GLU A 626 12.76 14.50 -19.42
CA GLU A 626 12.13 15.82 -19.55
C GLU A 626 11.69 16.31 -18.17
N THR A 627 12.01 17.57 -17.86
CA THR A 627 11.43 18.23 -16.69
C THR A 627 9.96 18.46 -16.97
N SER A 628 9.10 18.05 -16.04
CA SER A 628 7.66 18.23 -16.15
C SER A 628 7.35 19.73 -16.08
N GLN A 629 7.14 20.34 -17.24
CA GLN A 629 6.61 21.69 -17.35
C GLN A 629 5.08 21.61 -17.28
N LEU A 630 4.55 21.36 -16.08
CA LEU A 630 3.14 21.61 -15.82
C LEU A 630 2.96 23.15 -15.80
N ILE A 631 2.42 23.68 -16.91
CA ILE A 631 2.10 25.10 -17.13
C ILE A 631 0.89 25.50 -16.28
#